data_AF-A0A976Q7H5-F1
#
_entry.id   AF-A0A976Q7H5-F1
#
_cell.length_a   1.000
_cell.length_b   1.000
_cell.length_c   1.000
_cell.angle_alpha   90.00
_cell.angle_beta   90.00
_cell.angle_gamma   90.00
#
_symmetry.space_group_name_H-M   'P 1'
#
loop_
_entity.id
_entity.type
_entity.pdbx_description
1 polymer ?
#
loop_
_entity_poly.entity_id
_entity_poly.type
_entity_poly.pdbx_seq_one_letter_code
_entity_poly.pdbx_strand_id
1 'polypeptide(L)'
;MVNIDEAEADHLSAHLGQSREEFDEKYLSKGESGRMVINSIPCHFLVGNSCSVYSHRFAGCKEFPAFHIPDFNKRLFTTYMHYDRCPIIFNVMETLKKDIQFVYSKPE
;
A
#
# COMPACT_ATOMS: atom_id res chain seq x y z
N MET A 1 -1.00 1.40 -5.83
CA MET A 1 0.48 1.20 -5.80
C MET A 1 1.04 2.15 -4.77
N VAL A 2 2.11 1.76 -4.08
CA VAL A 2 2.74 2.58 -3.03
C VAL A 2 3.62 3.62 -3.72
N ASN A 3 3.36 4.90 -3.43
CA ASN A 3 4.24 5.99 -3.83
C ASN A 3 5.43 6.03 -2.88
N ILE A 4 6.60 6.26 -3.43
CA ILE A 4 7.87 6.26 -2.72
C ILE A 4 8.51 7.63 -2.94
N ASP A 5 8.94 8.28 -1.88
CA ASP A 5 9.73 9.52 -1.98
C ASP A 5 11.25 9.23 -2.04
N GLU A 6 12.03 10.27 -2.36
CA GLU A 6 13.48 10.13 -2.51
C GLU A 6 14.16 9.75 -1.18
N ALA A 7 13.72 10.29 -0.05
CA ALA A 7 14.33 10.01 1.25
C ALA A 7 14.09 8.55 1.68
N GLU A 8 12.90 8.01 1.40
CA GLU A 8 12.59 6.61 1.64
C GLU A 8 13.43 5.67 0.77
N ALA A 9 13.63 6.04 -0.49
CA ALA A 9 14.41 5.26 -1.42
C ALA A 9 15.91 5.31 -1.10
N ASP A 10 16.45 6.48 -0.71
CA ASP A 10 17.81 6.66 -0.19
C ASP A 10 18.05 5.79 1.05
N HIS A 11 17.09 5.80 1.99
CA HIS A 11 17.19 5.01 3.21
C HIS A 11 17.20 3.51 2.93
N LEU A 12 16.34 3.02 2.03
CA LEU A 12 16.31 1.61 1.70
C LEU A 12 17.52 1.18 0.86
N SER A 13 18.02 2.01 -0.06
CA SER A 13 19.23 1.70 -0.82
C SER A 13 20.45 1.59 0.09
N ALA A 14 20.59 2.52 1.05
CA ALA A 14 21.65 2.47 2.06
C ALA A 14 21.54 1.21 2.93
N HIS A 15 20.34 0.83 3.36
CA HIS A 15 20.12 -0.40 4.13
C HIS A 15 20.51 -1.67 3.35
N LEU A 16 20.27 -1.70 2.04
CA LEU A 16 20.65 -2.81 1.17
C LEU A 16 22.12 -2.79 0.75
N GLY A 17 22.87 -1.74 1.09
CA GLY A 17 24.27 -1.58 0.70
C GLY A 17 24.46 -1.35 -0.81
N GLN A 18 23.48 -0.74 -1.47
CA GLN A 18 23.50 -0.48 -2.92
C GLN A 18 23.55 1.03 -3.19
N SER A 19 24.07 1.42 -4.35
CA SER A 19 23.99 2.82 -4.77
C SER A 19 22.54 3.21 -5.05
N ARG A 20 22.25 4.52 -5.02
CA ARG A 20 20.90 5.02 -5.30
C ARG A 20 20.45 4.72 -6.73
N GLU A 21 21.38 4.83 -7.67
CA GLU A 21 21.19 4.53 -9.09
C GLU A 21 20.87 3.05 -9.31
N GLU A 22 21.66 2.14 -8.74
CA GLU A 22 21.40 0.68 -8.81
C GLU A 22 20.05 0.31 -8.20
N PHE A 23 19.67 0.93 -7.09
CA PHE A 23 18.39 0.70 -6.44
C PHE A 23 17.23 1.15 -7.34
N ASP A 24 17.34 2.34 -7.95
CA ASP A 24 16.34 2.87 -8.85
C ASP A 24 16.11 1.94 -10.04
N GLU A 25 17.17 1.58 -10.74
CA GLU A 25 17.10 0.70 -11.91
C GLU A 25 16.48 -0.66 -11.57
N LYS A 26 16.84 -1.21 -10.41
CA LYS A 26 16.42 -2.55 -10.02
C LYS A 26 14.99 -2.61 -9.50
N TYR A 27 14.56 -1.65 -8.68
CA TYR A 27 13.31 -1.78 -7.92
C TYR A 27 12.24 -0.74 -8.25
N LEU A 28 12.59 0.41 -8.83
CA LEU A 28 11.66 1.52 -9.00
C LEU A 28 11.29 1.77 -10.46
N SER A 29 10.07 2.27 -10.64
CA SER A 29 9.57 2.84 -11.89
C SER A 29 9.22 4.29 -11.62
N LYS A 30 9.79 5.21 -12.40
CA LYS A 30 9.55 6.65 -12.28
C LYS A 30 8.61 7.10 -13.40
N GLY A 31 7.43 7.60 -13.04
CA GLY A 31 6.49 8.16 -14.00
C GLY A 31 6.85 9.59 -14.40
N GLU A 32 6.22 10.13 -15.45
CA GLU A 32 6.47 11.49 -15.98
C GLU A 32 6.30 12.62 -14.94
N SER A 33 5.52 12.37 -13.88
CA SER A 33 5.30 13.33 -12.78
C SER A 33 6.31 13.22 -11.64
N GLY A 34 7.40 12.47 -11.83
CA GLY A 34 8.40 12.20 -10.78
C GLY A 34 7.93 11.23 -9.70
N ARG A 35 6.71 10.69 -9.82
CA ARG A 35 6.19 9.67 -8.90
C ARG A 35 6.97 8.37 -9.06
N MET A 36 7.53 7.88 -7.96
CA MET A 36 8.24 6.61 -7.91
C MET A 36 7.35 5.53 -7.29
N VAL A 37 7.31 4.37 -7.94
CA VAL A 37 6.58 3.20 -7.46
C VAL A 37 7.45 1.96 -7.62
N ILE A 38 7.15 0.88 -6.90
CA ILE A 38 7.78 -0.43 -7.15
C ILE A 38 7.44 -0.88 -8.57
N ASN A 39 8.46 -1.34 -9.30
CA ASN A 39 8.36 -1.74 -10.72
C ASN A 39 7.86 -3.19 -10.93
N SER A 40 7.59 -3.95 -9.88
CA SER A 40 7.18 -5.36 -9.97
C SER A 40 5.99 -5.71 -9.06
N ILE A 41 5.14 -6.62 -9.55
CA ILE A 41 4.07 -7.26 -8.79
C ILE A 41 4.20 -8.79 -9.00
N PRO A 42 4.46 -9.60 -7.96
CA PRO A 42 4.62 -9.20 -6.56
C PRO A 42 5.87 -8.34 -6.32
N CYS A 43 5.84 -7.57 -5.23
CA CYS A 43 6.97 -6.73 -4.83
C CYS A 43 8.24 -7.56 -4.64
N HIS A 44 9.39 -7.04 -5.07
CA HIS A 44 10.71 -7.68 -4.93
C HIS A 44 11.05 -8.08 -3.50
N PHE A 45 10.53 -7.35 -2.53
CA PHE A 45 10.79 -7.59 -1.12
C PHE A 45 9.80 -8.57 -0.48
N LEU A 46 8.83 -9.10 -1.22
CA LEU A 46 7.90 -10.10 -0.70
C LEU A 46 8.56 -11.49 -0.70
N VAL A 47 8.74 -12.07 0.48
CA VAL A 47 9.24 -13.43 0.68
C VAL A 47 8.19 -14.23 1.45
N GLY A 48 7.56 -15.19 0.77
CA GLY A 48 6.38 -15.88 1.30
C GLY A 48 5.25 -14.90 1.60
N ASN A 49 4.90 -14.75 2.88
CA ASN A 49 3.85 -13.85 3.35
C ASN A 49 4.39 -12.61 4.08
N SER A 50 5.70 -12.33 4.00
CA SER A 50 6.35 -11.25 4.74
C SER A 50 7.28 -10.41 3.88
N CYS A 51 7.42 -9.13 4.24
CA CYS A 51 8.41 -8.26 3.61
C CYS A 51 9.80 -8.55 4.17
N SER A 52 10.79 -8.79 3.32
CA SER A 52 12.19 -9.02 3.70
C SER A 52 12.83 -7.80 4.34
N VAL A 53 12.34 -6.60 4.03
CA VAL A 53 12.80 -5.31 4.59
C VAL A 53 11.77 -4.71 5.54
N TYR A 54 11.11 -5.53 6.37
CA TYR A 54 9.92 -5.15 7.14
C TYR A 54 10.06 -3.84 7.95
N SER A 55 11.18 -3.66 8.66
CA SER A 55 11.44 -2.45 9.46
C SER A 55 11.70 -1.19 8.59
N HIS A 56 12.19 -1.40 7.37
CA HIS A 56 12.57 -0.35 6.41
C HIS A 56 11.53 -0.21 5.28
N ARG A 57 10.35 -0.84 5.39
CA ARG A 57 9.29 -0.74 4.39
C ARG A 57 8.80 0.70 4.23
N PHE A 58 8.43 1.07 3.00
CA PHE A 58 7.90 2.40 2.67
C PHE A 58 6.65 2.76 3.48
N ALA A 59 6.42 4.04 3.72
CA ALA A 59 5.33 4.62 4.49
C ALA A 59 3.97 4.09 4.01
N GLY A 60 3.72 4.08 2.69
CA GLY A 60 2.47 3.53 2.16
C GLY A 60 2.30 2.02 2.45
N CYS A 61 3.40 1.25 2.52
CA CYS A 61 3.36 -0.15 2.96
C CYS A 61 3.16 -0.28 4.48
N LYS A 62 3.65 0.67 5.29
CA LYS A 62 3.46 0.71 6.75
C LYS A 62 2.02 1.04 7.11
N GLU A 63 1.43 2.00 6.39
CA GLU A 63 0.12 2.53 6.69
C GLU A 63 -1.02 1.62 6.23
N PHE A 64 -0.86 0.86 5.14
CA PHE A 64 -1.94 0.02 4.59
C PHE A 64 -2.54 -0.92 5.65
N PRO A 65 -3.88 -0.95 5.85
CA PRO A 65 -4.95 -0.32 5.04
C PRO A 65 -5.40 1.08 5.51
N ALA A 66 -4.68 1.72 6.44
CA ALA A 66 -4.85 3.11 6.87
C ALA A 66 -6.23 3.45 7.49
N PHE A 67 -6.81 2.51 8.24
CA PHE A 67 -8.08 2.71 8.95
C PHE A 67 -8.03 3.76 10.07
N HIS A 68 -6.85 4.00 10.64
CA HIS A 68 -6.67 4.96 11.73
C HIS A 68 -6.55 6.42 11.22
N ILE A 69 -6.33 6.62 9.92
CA ILE A 69 -6.16 7.96 9.35
C ILE A 69 -7.53 8.65 9.27
N PRO A 70 -7.66 9.93 9.67
CA PRO A 70 -8.90 10.69 9.56
C PRO A 70 -9.49 10.73 8.15
N ASP A 71 -10.77 11.13 8.04
CA ASP A 71 -11.50 11.24 6.76
C ASP A 71 -11.49 9.94 5.93
N PHE A 72 -11.69 8.80 6.59
CA PHE A 72 -11.71 7.49 5.95
C PHE A 72 -12.66 7.40 4.73
N ASN A 73 -13.78 8.13 4.77
CA ASN A 73 -14.73 8.22 3.67
C ASN A 73 -14.11 8.70 2.34
N LYS A 74 -13.03 9.49 2.37
CA LYS A 74 -12.30 9.94 1.17
C LYS A 74 -11.50 8.82 0.49
N ARG A 75 -11.29 7.69 1.17
CA ARG A 75 -10.48 6.55 0.71
C ARG A 75 -11.31 5.26 0.52
N LEU A 76 -12.64 5.40 0.42
CA LEU A 76 -13.52 4.24 0.23
C LEU A 76 -13.25 3.50 -1.06
N PHE A 77 -12.98 4.21 -2.16
CA PHE A 77 -12.70 3.58 -3.46
C PHE A 77 -11.52 2.61 -3.38
N THR A 78 -10.37 3.06 -2.85
CA THR A 78 -9.19 2.19 -2.70
C THR A 78 -9.44 1.06 -1.71
N THR A 79 -10.16 1.32 -0.63
CA THR A 79 -10.56 0.27 0.32
C THR A 79 -11.38 -0.81 -0.39
N TYR A 80 -12.38 -0.44 -1.19
CA TYR A 80 -13.22 -1.37 -1.93
C TYR A 80 -12.47 -2.15 -3.01
N MET A 81 -11.44 -1.56 -3.65
CA MET A 81 -10.59 -2.31 -4.60
C MET A 81 -9.84 -3.49 -3.97
N HIS A 82 -9.71 -3.51 -2.65
CA HIS A 82 -9.05 -4.56 -1.89
C HIS A 82 -10.01 -5.39 -1.04
N TYR A 83 -11.31 -5.08 -1.07
CA TYR A 83 -12.31 -5.66 -0.17
C TYR A 83 -12.46 -7.17 -0.35
N ASP A 84 -12.40 -7.67 -1.58
CA ASP A 84 -12.48 -9.09 -1.93
C ASP A 84 -11.19 -9.87 -1.66
N ARG A 85 -10.06 -9.17 -1.50
CA ARG A 85 -8.72 -9.76 -1.41
C ARG A 85 -8.13 -9.72 -0.01
N CYS A 86 -8.46 -8.70 0.78
CA CYS A 86 -7.80 -8.41 2.04
C CYS A 86 -8.72 -8.73 3.23
N PRO A 87 -8.41 -9.77 4.03
CA PRO A 87 -9.30 -10.20 5.12
C PRO A 87 -9.56 -9.12 6.18
N ILE A 88 -8.56 -8.29 6.51
CA ILE A 88 -8.76 -7.20 7.48
C ILE A 88 -9.71 -6.12 6.92
N ILE A 89 -9.63 -5.83 5.61
CA ILE A 89 -10.54 -4.87 4.98
C ILE A 89 -11.95 -5.40 4.95
N PHE A 90 -12.13 -6.66 4.54
CA PHE A 90 -13.43 -7.33 4.57
C PHE A 90 -14.08 -7.21 5.96
N ASN A 91 -13.39 -7.64 7.02
CA ASN A 91 -13.94 -7.67 8.37
C ASN A 91 -14.29 -6.27 8.91
N VAL A 92 -13.43 -5.26 8.68
CA VAL A 92 -13.71 -3.89 9.10
C VAL A 92 -14.92 -3.33 8.38
N MET A 93 -15.02 -3.52 7.06
CA MET A 93 -16.14 -3.00 6.28
C MET A 93 -17.47 -3.72 6.60
N GLU A 94 -17.44 -5.03 6.83
CA GLU A 94 -18.63 -5.79 7.24
C GLU A 94 -19.11 -5.42 8.65
N THR A 95 -18.19 -5.09 9.54
CA THR A 95 -18.54 -4.56 10.87
C THR A 95 -19.14 -3.17 10.73
N LEU A 96 -18.51 -2.29 9.94
CA LEU A 96 -19.02 -0.94 9.69
C LEU A 96 -20.44 -0.95 9.12
N LYS A 97 -20.75 -1.86 8.18
CA LYS A 97 -22.11 -2.01 7.64
C LYS A 97 -23.14 -2.31 8.72
N LYS A 98 -22.80 -3.16 9.70
CA LYS A 98 -23.67 -3.47 10.84
C LYS A 98 -23.86 -2.26 11.74
N ASP A 99 -22.76 -1.56 12.05
CA ASP A 99 -22.77 -0.41 12.96
C ASP A 99 -23.61 0.76 12.41
N ILE A 100 -23.55 1.00 11.10
CA ILE A 100 -24.34 2.04 10.43
C ILE A 100 -25.73 1.55 10.00
N GLN A 101 -26.11 0.32 10.36
CA GLN A 101 -27.38 -0.31 9.96
C GLN A 101 -27.61 -0.26 8.43
N PHE A 102 -26.56 -0.53 7.66
CA PHE A 102 -26.62 -0.52 6.20
C PHE A 102 -27.63 -1.56 5.70
N VAL A 103 -28.66 -1.09 5.00
CA VAL A 103 -29.64 -1.94 4.31
C VAL A 103 -29.38 -1.85 2.82
N TYR A 104 -29.15 -3.00 2.18
CA TYR A 104 -29.05 -3.06 0.72
C TYR A 104 -30.45 -2.92 0.11
N SER A 105 -30.75 -1.73 -0.37
CA SER A 105 -31.91 -1.49 -1.23
C SER A 105 -31.47 -1.75 -2.67
N LYS A 106 -31.86 -2.91 -3.22
CA LYS A 106 -31.64 -3.20 -4.63
C LYS A 106 -32.38 -2.11 -5.45
N PRO A 107 -31.72 -1.39 -6.37
CA PRO A 107 -32.43 -0.53 -7.30
C PRO A 107 -33.34 -1.40 -8.18
N GLU A 108 -34.59 -0.98 -8.37
CA GLU A 108 -35.53 -1.62 -9.31
C GLU A 108 -35.00 -1.62 -10.75
#